data_AF-A0A099SCR3-F1
#
_entry.id   AF-A0A099SCR3-F1
#
_cell.length_a   1.000
_cell.length_b   1.000
_cell.length_c   1.000
_cell.angle_alpha   90.00
_cell.angle_beta   90.00
_cell.angle_gamma   90.00
#
_symmetry.space_group_name_H-M   'P 1'
#
loop_
_entity.id
_entity.type
_entity.pdbx_description
1 polymer ?
#
loop_
_entity_poly.entity_id
_entity_poly.type
_entity_poly.pdbx_seq_one_letter_code
_entity_poly.pdbx_strand_id
1 'polypeptide(L)'
;MYLKVFRKILNLLHQLNNKNSLKDSLVIGLISGTVGALVTELLNVLLGNKLFFGKVASSMVVNPLRSYRLKNILLGEVMHMTVGAGIGALISGLLKVAGKDFVIVKGIFISLLAWIGLHNGGNKLDLFGIKPHSTKSHYFALIQHLVYGLTTSAVLKYISDSNTFQQPSITKVNNRTSYLEYE
;
A
#
# COMPACT_ATOMS: atom_id res chain seq x y z
N MET A 1 20.52 -8.10 10.96
CA MET A 1 20.40 -6.98 9.99
C MET A 1 18.97 -6.43 9.93
N TYR A 2 17.98 -7.26 9.61
CA TYR A 2 16.57 -6.87 9.44
C TYR A 2 15.91 -6.18 10.65
N LEU A 3 16.20 -6.63 11.88
CA LEU A 3 15.68 -6.02 13.10
C LEU A 3 16.13 -4.55 13.28
N LYS A 4 17.33 -4.19 12.81
CA LYS A 4 17.83 -2.81 12.85
C LYS A 4 17.09 -1.92 11.85
N VAL A 5 16.80 -2.44 10.66
CA VAL A 5 16.03 -1.72 9.62
C VAL A 5 14.60 -1.49 10.10
N PHE A 6 13.94 -2.52 10.65
CA PHE A 6 12.59 -2.40 11.19
C PHE A 6 12.50 -1.35 12.32
N ARG A 7 13.43 -1.38 13.29
CA ARG A 7 13.51 -0.35 14.33
C ARG A 7 13.73 1.05 13.76
N LYS A 8 14.54 1.20 12.73
CA LYS A 8 14.78 2.50 12.07
C LYS A 8 13.49 3.03 11.42
N ILE A 9 12.71 2.17 10.75
CA ILE A 9 11.41 2.54 10.17
C ILE A 9 10.46 3.00 11.28
N LEU A 10 10.34 2.23 12.37
CA LEU A 10 9.50 2.61 13.51
C LEU A 10 9.90 3.96 14.12
N ASN A 11 11.19 4.19 14.31
CA ASN A 11 11.69 5.46 14.83
C ASN A 11 11.36 6.63 13.89
N LEU A 12 11.42 6.41 12.58
CA LEU A 12 11.12 7.41 11.56
C LEU A 12 9.62 7.73 11.53
N LEU A 13 8.76 6.69 11.60
CA LEU A 13 7.31 6.86 11.76
C LEU A 13 6.97 7.61 13.05
N HIS A 14 7.65 7.29 14.15
CA HIS A 14 7.45 7.95 15.43
C HIS A 14 7.84 9.44 15.38
N GLN A 15 8.95 9.78 14.70
CA GLN A 15 9.35 11.16 14.46
C GLN A 15 8.31 11.94 13.64
N LEU A 16 7.70 11.31 12.64
CA LEU A 16 6.64 11.93 11.84
C LEU A 16 5.38 12.22 12.67
N ASN A 17 5.01 11.32 13.58
CA ASN A 17 3.83 11.51 14.43
C ASN A 17 4.02 12.60 15.52
N ASN A 18 5.23 12.73 16.08
CA ASN A 18 5.45 13.58 17.26
C ASN A 18 5.54 15.09 16.98
N LYS A 19 5.53 15.55 15.72
CA LYS A 19 5.71 16.99 15.43
C LYS A 19 4.73 17.63 14.47
N ASN A 20 4.11 16.92 13.53
CA ASN A 20 3.06 17.44 12.66
C ASN A 20 2.42 16.27 11.92
N SER A 21 1.21 15.87 12.33
CA SER A 21 0.40 14.94 11.54
C SER A 21 0.29 15.44 10.09
N LEU A 22 0.52 14.56 9.13
CA LEU A 22 0.49 14.94 7.73
C LEU A 22 -0.97 15.22 7.32
N LYS A 23 -1.17 16.24 6.48
CA LYS A 23 -2.49 16.62 5.93
C LYS A 23 -2.66 16.24 4.46
N ASP A 24 -1.57 16.07 3.74
CA ASP A 24 -1.62 15.67 2.33
C ASP A 24 -1.91 14.17 2.23
N SER A 25 -3.18 13.86 1.94
CA SER A 25 -3.66 12.51 1.71
C SER A 25 -2.83 11.74 0.68
N LEU A 26 -2.38 12.38 -0.40
CA LEU A 26 -1.62 11.70 -1.45
C LEU A 26 -0.27 11.25 -0.89
N VAL A 27 0.46 12.16 -0.25
CA VAL A 27 1.77 11.86 0.35
C VAL A 27 1.64 10.81 1.45
N ILE A 28 0.63 10.91 2.30
CA ILE A 28 0.33 9.90 3.32
C ILE A 28 0.11 8.53 2.68
N GLY A 29 -0.69 8.47 1.62
CA GLY A 29 -0.98 7.23 0.90
C GLY A 29 0.27 6.62 0.29
N LEU A 30 1.10 7.44 -0.39
CA LEU A 30 2.37 7.00 -0.97
C LEU A 30 3.29 6.39 0.10
N ILE A 31 3.53 7.11 1.20
CA ILE A 31 4.38 6.65 2.31
C ILE A 31 3.83 5.34 2.90
N SER A 32 2.53 5.32 3.19
CA SER A 32 1.88 4.16 3.83
C SER A 32 1.95 2.92 2.95
N GLY A 33 1.71 3.07 1.64
CA GLY A 33 1.79 1.98 0.67
C GLY A 33 3.22 1.46 0.51
N THR A 34 4.23 2.34 0.48
CA THR A 34 5.63 1.92 0.48
C THR A 34 5.99 1.14 1.74
N VAL A 35 5.55 1.59 2.92
CA VAL A 35 5.79 0.85 4.17
C VAL A 35 5.10 -0.51 4.15
N GLY A 36 3.86 -0.58 3.64
CA GLY A 36 3.16 -1.86 3.47
C GLY A 36 3.91 -2.83 2.57
N ALA A 37 4.42 -2.36 1.43
CA ALA A 37 5.22 -3.16 0.49
C ALA A 37 6.54 -3.65 1.14
N LEU A 38 7.21 -2.78 1.90
CA LEU A 38 8.39 -3.16 2.68
C LEU A 38 8.09 -4.26 3.70
N VAL A 39 6.95 -4.19 4.39
CA VAL A 39 6.56 -5.23 5.36
C VAL A 39 6.28 -6.55 4.66
N THR A 40 5.65 -6.56 3.48
CA THR A 40 5.44 -7.80 2.72
C THR A 40 6.74 -8.43 2.24
N GLU A 41 7.72 -7.62 1.88
CA GLU A 41 9.03 -8.15 1.48
C GLU A 41 9.82 -8.67 2.69
N LEU A 42 9.73 -8.02 3.84
CA LEU A 42 10.28 -8.55 5.09
C LEU A 42 9.61 -9.87 5.47
N LEU A 43 8.31 -10.03 5.24
CA LEU A 43 7.60 -11.29 5.46
C LEU A 43 8.12 -12.40 4.56
N ASN A 44 8.43 -12.12 3.29
CA ASN A 44 9.08 -13.08 2.38
C ASN A 44 10.41 -13.57 2.95
N VAL A 45 11.25 -12.64 3.40
CA VAL A 45 12.56 -12.97 3.99
C VAL A 45 12.40 -13.83 5.24
N LEU A 46 11.51 -13.45 6.15
CA LEU A 46 11.30 -14.14 7.44
C LEU A 46 10.78 -15.56 7.26
N LEU A 47 9.90 -15.77 6.28
CA LEU A 47 9.31 -17.08 5.99
C LEU A 47 10.18 -17.94 5.05
N GLY A 48 11.38 -17.47 4.70
CA GLY A 48 12.31 -18.17 3.82
C GLY A 48 11.76 -18.37 2.40
N ASN A 49 10.77 -17.56 1.99
CA ASN A 49 10.14 -17.72 0.70
C ASN A 49 11.07 -17.23 -0.41
N LYS A 50 11.23 -18.03 -1.47
CA LYS A 50 12.14 -17.74 -2.57
C LYS A 50 11.55 -16.77 -3.60
N LEU A 51 10.24 -16.52 -3.52
CA LEU A 51 9.45 -15.77 -4.49
C LEU A 51 9.23 -14.32 -4.02
N PHE A 52 10.29 -13.51 -4.14
CA PHE A 52 10.26 -12.08 -3.87
C PHE A 52 9.44 -11.34 -4.92
N PHE A 53 8.65 -10.34 -4.50
CA PHE A 53 7.89 -9.56 -5.46
C PHE A 53 8.80 -8.78 -6.42
N GLY A 54 9.99 -8.37 -5.97
CA GLY A 54 11.00 -7.82 -6.87
C GLY A 54 11.43 -8.77 -8.00
N LYS A 55 11.51 -10.09 -7.76
CA LYS A 55 11.77 -11.05 -8.85
C LYS A 55 10.63 -11.07 -9.86
N VAL A 56 9.40 -11.17 -9.36
CA VAL A 56 8.19 -11.22 -10.21
C VAL A 56 8.05 -9.93 -11.02
N ALA A 57 8.15 -8.77 -10.38
CA ALA A 57 8.05 -7.47 -11.04
C ALA A 57 9.16 -7.26 -12.08
N SER A 58 10.41 -7.65 -11.78
CA SER A 58 11.50 -7.54 -12.75
C SER A 58 11.24 -8.38 -14.01
N SER A 59 10.57 -9.54 -13.87
CA SER A 59 10.27 -10.43 -15.00
C SER A 59 9.29 -9.85 -16.02
N MET A 60 8.66 -8.70 -15.71
CA MET A 60 7.85 -7.93 -16.65
C MET A 60 8.70 -7.19 -17.69
N VAL A 61 9.95 -6.85 -17.35
CA VAL A 61 10.83 -5.97 -18.16
C VAL A 61 12.16 -6.62 -18.53
N VAL A 62 12.55 -7.70 -17.84
CA VAL A 62 13.74 -8.49 -18.20
C VAL A 62 13.36 -9.96 -18.36
N ASN A 63 14.18 -10.70 -19.12
CA ASN A 63 14.00 -12.14 -19.28
C ASN A 63 13.92 -12.85 -17.91
N PRO A 64 12.99 -13.80 -17.69
CA PRO A 64 12.78 -14.49 -16.41
C PRO A 64 14.03 -15.14 -15.82
N LEU A 65 14.90 -15.71 -16.65
CA LEU A 65 16.16 -16.32 -16.21
C LEU A 65 17.14 -15.26 -15.65
N ARG A 66 17.06 -14.03 -16.14
CA ARG A 66 17.87 -12.91 -15.67
C ARG A 66 17.28 -12.26 -14.41
N SER A 67 15.99 -12.42 -14.11
CA SER A 67 15.33 -11.88 -12.90
C SER A 67 15.90 -12.44 -11.59
N TYR A 68 16.71 -13.50 -11.63
CA TYR A 68 17.42 -14.05 -10.47
C TYR A 68 18.69 -13.27 -10.09
N ARG A 69 19.17 -12.37 -10.96
CA ARG A 69 20.37 -11.56 -10.70
C ARG A 69 20.03 -10.41 -9.77
N LEU A 70 20.86 -10.14 -8.76
CA LEU A 70 20.61 -9.12 -7.73
C LEU A 70 20.21 -7.76 -8.31
N LYS A 71 20.92 -7.27 -9.34
CA LYS A 71 20.60 -5.98 -9.98
C LYS A 71 19.18 -5.91 -10.57
N ASN A 72 18.67 -7.02 -11.09
CA ASN A 72 17.33 -7.09 -11.66
C ASN A 72 16.28 -7.25 -10.56
N ILE A 73 16.61 -7.97 -9.48
CA ILE A 73 15.78 -8.03 -8.27
C ILE A 73 15.59 -6.62 -7.71
N LEU A 74 16.66 -5.83 -7.59
CA LEU A 74 16.58 -4.45 -7.10
C LEU A 74 15.71 -3.56 -8.00
N LEU A 75 15.83 -3.69 -9.32
CA LEU A 75 14.95 -2.97 -10.26
C LEU A 75 13.48 -3.34 -10.05
N GLY A 76 13.18 -4.64 -9.96
CA GLY A 76 11.82 -5.08 -9.71
C GLY A 76 11.33 -4.70 -8.32
N GLU A 77 12.20 -4.59 -7.34
CA GLU A 77 11.83 -4.13 -5.99
C GLU A 77 11.42 -2.65 -6.03
N VAL A 78 12.14 -1.81 -6.79
CA VAL A 78 11.70 -0.44 -7.04
C VAL A 78 10.33 -0.41 -7.70
N MET A 79 10.10 -1.24 -8.73
CA MET A 79 8.78 -1.35 -9.37
C MET A 79 7.70 -1.79 -8.38
N HIS A 80 7.98 -2.79 -7.54
CA HIS A 80 7.03 -3.28 -6.53
C HIS A 80 6.71 -2.19 -5.49
N MET A 81 7.73 -1.47 -5.00
CA MET A 81 7.55 -0.35 -4.08
C MET A 81 6.73 0.79 -4.70
N THR A 82 6.93 1.09 -5.98
CA THR A 82 6.13 2.09 -6.70
C THR A 82 4.67 1.66 -6.83
N VAL A 83 4.40 0.40 -7.14
CA VAL A 83 3.04 -0.15 -7.18
C VAL A 83 2.38 -0.09 -5.80
N GLY A 84 3.12 -0.48 -4.75
CA GLY A 84 2.66 -0.34 -3.35
C GLY A 84 2.32 1.11 -3.01
N ALA A 85 3.22 2.05 -3.28
CA ALA A 85 2.95 3.48 -3.08
C ALA A 85 1.68 3.93 -3.81
N GLY A 86 1.51 3.55 -5.08
CA GLY A 86 0.34 3.86 -5.90
C GLY A 86 -0.97 3.30 -5.32
N ILE A 87 -0.97 2.06 -4.84
CA ILE A 87 -2.14 1.47 -4.17
C ILE A 87 -2.43 2.19 -2.85
N GLY A 88 -1.40 2.53 -2.07
CA GLY A 88 -1.56 3.31 -0.84
C GLY A 88 -2.17 4.70 -1.10
N ALA A 89 -1.74 5.37 -2.17
CA ALA A 89 -2.33 6.62 -2.65
C ALA A 89 -3.81 6.43 -3.03
N LEU A 90 -4.16 5.34 -3.72
CA LEU A 90 -5.53 5.00 -4.06
C LEU A 90 -6.39 4.76 -2.81
N ILE A 91 -5.88 4.02 -1.82
CA ILE A 91 -6.56 3.81 -0.53
C ILE A 91 -6.83 5.16 0.15
N SER A 92 -5.81 6.01 0.23
CA SER A 92 -5.93 7.33 0.86
C SER A 92 -6.93 8.24 0.13
N GLY A 93 -6.91 8.25 -1.20
CA GLY A 93 -7.87 8.98 -2.02
C GLY A 93 -9.31 8.52 -1.80
N LEU A 94 -9.54 7.21 -1.76
CA LEU A 94 -10.86 6.64 -1.46
C LEU A 94 -11.34 7.01 -0.05
N LEU A 95 -10.44 7.06 0.93
CA LEU A 95 -10.79 7.47 2.30
C LEU A 95 -11.18 8.95 2.41
N LYS A 96 -10.71 9.83 1.52
CA LYS A 96 -11.20 11.23 1.49
C LYS A 96 -12.69 11.31 1.18
N VAL A 97 -13.17 10.41 0.34
CA VAL A 97 -14.57 10.38 -0.12
C VAL A 97 -15.42 9.54 0.84
N ALA A 98 -14.97 8.32 1.13
CA ALA A 98 -15.69 7.35 1.95
C ALA A 98 -15.57 7.58 3.46
N GLY A 99 -14.77 8.56 3.89
CA GLY A 99 -14.47 8.85 5.29
C GLY A 99 -13.53 7.82 5.94
N LYS A 100 -13.06 8.17 7.15
CA LYS A 100 -12.11 7.36 7.94
C LYS A 100 -12.72 6.18 8.69
N ASP A 101 -14.02 5.96 8.62
CA ASP A 101 -14.61 4.83 9.33
C ASP A 101 -14.11 3.51 8.76
N PHE A 102 -13.77 2.57 9.64
CA PHE A 102 -13.24 1.26 9.28
C PHE A 102 -12.01 1.29 8.34
N VAL A 103 -11.06 2.24 8.53
CA VAL A 103 -9.83 2.38 7.70
C VAL A 103 -9.17 1.03 7.40
N ILE A 104 -8.97 0.21 8.44
CA ILE A 104 -8.30 -1.09 8.31
C ILE A 104 -9.06 -2.04 7.37
N VAL A 105 -10.39 -2.14 7.53
CA VAL A 105 -11.23 -3.01 6.69
C VAL A 105 -11.21 -2.53 5.25
N LYS A 106 -11.36 -1.22 5.02
CA LYS A 106 -11.33 -0.60 3.68
C LYS A 106 -10.00 -0.86 2.97
N GLY A 107 -8.87 -0.67 3.65
CA GLY A 107 -7.58 -0.91 3.01
C GLY A 107 -7.24 -2.39 2.82
N ILE A 108 -7.69 -3.29 3.70
CA ILE A 108 -7.64 -4.74 3.42
C ILE A 108 -8.45 -5.07 2.18
N PHE A 109 -9.69 -4.59 2.08
CA PHE A 109 -10.55 -4.83 0.92
C PHE A 109 -9.91 -4.35 -0.39
N ILE A 110 -9.39 -3.11 -0.42
CA ILE A 110 -8.71 -2.57 -1.61
C ILE A 110 -7.45 -3.38 -1.95
N SER A 111 -6.69 -3.82 -0.95
CA SER A 111 -5.55 -4.70 -1.17
C SER A 111 -5.95 -6.05 -1.77
N LEU A 112 -7.08 -6.63 -1.34
CA LEU A 112 -7.61 -7.85 -1.93
C LEU A 112 -8.09 -7.65 -3.37
N LEU A 113 -8.63 -6.48 -3.71
CA LEU A 113 -8.92 -6.13 -5.10
C LEU A 113 -7.62 -6.03 -5.93
N ALA A 114 -6.56 -5.46 -5.37
CA ALA A 114 -5.25 -5.43 -6.01
C ALA A 114 -4.68 -6.85 -6.22
N TRP A 115 -4.88 -7.76 -5.28
CA TRP A 115 -4.53 -9.18 -5.46
C TRP A 115 -5.29 -9.80 -6.63
N ILE A 116 -6.62 -9.61 -6.70
CA ILE A 116 -7.42 -10.16 -7.81
C ILE A 116 -6.98 -9.55 -9.14
N GLY A 117 -6.84 -8.23 -9.22
CA GLY A 117 -6.50 -7.52 -10.45
C GLY A 117 -5.05 -7.71 -10.90
N LEU A 118 -4.10 -7.35 -10.05
CA LEU A 118 -2.67 -7.37 -10.41
C LEU A 118 -2.09 -8.77 -10.36
N HIS A 119 -2.34 -9.53 -9.29
CA HIS A 119 -1.74 -10.85 -9.17
C HIS A 119 -2.47 -11.88 -10.04
N ASN A 120 -3.79 -12.07 -9.88
CA ASN A 120 -4.50 -13.07 -10.68
C ASN A 120 -4.70 -12.60 -12.13
N GLY A 121 -5.13 -11.36 -12.33
CA GLY A 121 -5.31 -10.78 -13.67
C GLY A 121 -3.99 -10.65 -14.43
N GLY A 122 -2.93 -10.14 -13.81
CA GLY A 122 -1.62 -10.03 -14.47
C GLY A 122 -1.01 -11.38 -14.83
N ASN A 123 -1.19 -12.42 -14.00
CA ASN A 123 -0.80 -13.79 -14.36
C ASN A 123 -1.63 -14.36 -15.52
N LYS A 124 -2.93 -14.05 -15.59
CA LYS A 124 -3.83 -14.48 -16.68
C LYS A 124 -3.49 -13.79 -18.01
N LEU A 125 -3.01 -12.56 -17.96
CA LEU A 125 -2.62 -11.74 -19.12
C LEU A 125 -1.14 -11.92 -19.50
N ASP A 126 -0.43 -12.87 -18.89
CA ASP A 126 1.00 -13.13 -19.14
C ASP A 126 1.91 -11.91 -18.96
N LEU A 127 1.53 -10.98 -18.08
CA LEU A 127 2.35 -9.79 -17.78
C LEU A 127 3.63 -10.14 -17.01
N PHE A 128 3.66 -11.29 -16.33
CA PHE A 128 4.81 -11.77 -15.56
C PHE A 128 5.42 -13.00 -16.21
N GLY A 129 6.73 -12.95 -16.45
CA GLY A 129 7.47 -14.10 -16.94
C GLY A 129 7.84 -15.13 -15.84
N ILE A 130 7.78 -14.75 -14.56
CA ILE A 130 7.82 -15.68 -13.42
C ILE A 130 6.41 -15.84 -12.86
N LYS A 131 5.90 -17.08 -12.86
CA LYS A 131 4.53 -17.40 -12.43
C LYS A 131 4.50 -18.24 -11.14
N PRO A 132 3.50 -18.04 -10.27
CA PRO A 132 3.20 -19.01 -9.23
C PRO A 132 2.67 -20.31 -9.86
N HIS A 133 3.32 -21.44 -9.55
CA HIS A 133 2.95 -22.75 -10.11
C HIS A 133 2.15 -23.63 -9.15
N SER A 134 1.84 -23.14 -7.95
CA SER A 134 1.16 -23.93 -6.92
C SER A 134 0.04 -23.14 -6.24
N THR A 135 -1.02 -23.84 -5.84
CA THR A 135 -2.11 -23.28 -5.03
C THR A 135 -1.58 -22.67 -3.72
N LYS A 136 -0.54 -23.27 -3.14
CA LYS A 136 0.15 -22.72 -1.95
C LYS A 136 0.71 -21.32 -2.20
N SER A 137 1.28 -21.07 -3.38
CA SER A 137 1.78 -19.75 -3.78
C SER A 137 0.67 -18.71 -3.88
N HIS A 138 -0.52 -19.10 -4.35
CA HIS A 138 -1.68 -18.20 -4.39
C HIS A 138 -2.23 -17.87 -3.00
N TYR A 139 -2.35 -18.84 -2.09
CA TYR A 139 -2.72 -18.59 -0.69
C TYR A 139 -1.70 -17.72 0.03
N PHE A 140 -0.41 -17.93 -0.26
CA PHE A 140 0.63 -17.09 0.29
C PHE A 140 0.53 -15.64 -0.22
N ALA A 141 0.29 -15.46 -1.52
CA ALA A 141 0.04 -14.14 -2.08
C ALA A 141 -1.19 -13.48 -1.44
N LEU A 142 -2.26 -14.22 -1.17
CA LEU A 142 -3.42 -13.72 -0.43
C LEU A 142 -3.03 -13.19 0.96
N ILE A 143 -2.28 -13.98 1.74
CA ILE A 143 -1.79 -13.57 3.06
C ILE A 143 -0.94 -12.30 2.97
N GLN A 144 -0.06 -12.20 1.98
CA GLN A 144 0.75 -11.00 1.77
C GLN A 144 -0.11 -9.78 1.48
N HIS A 145 -1.17 -9.90 0.69
CA HIS A 145 -2.08 -8.78 0.43
C HIS A 145 -2.91 -8.42 1.66
N LEU A 146 -3.31 -9.39 2.48
CA LEU A 146 -3.94 -9.10 3.79
C LEU A 146 -2.99 -8.30 4.69
N VAL A 147 -1.73 -8.73 4.81
CA VAL A 147 -0.69 -8.04 5.59
C VAL A 147 -0.41 -6.66 5.02
N TYR A 148 -0.28 -6.53 3.70
CA TYR A 148 -0.11 -5.25 3.02
C TYR A 148 -1.25 -4.27 3.34
N GLY A 149 -2.51 -4.72 3.20
CA GLY A 149 -3.68 -3.87 3.44
C GLY A 149 -3.78 -3.44 4.90
N LEU A 150 -3.53 -4.37 5.83
CA LEU A 150 -3.50 -4.11 7.27
C LEU A 150 -2.42 -3.08 7.63
N THR A 151 -1.19 -3.32 7.18
CA THR A 151 -0.02 -2.47 7.51
C THR A 151 -0.12 -1.09 6.88
N THR A 152 -0.47 -1.01 5.59
CA THR A 152 -0.71 0.25 4.89
C THR A 152 -1.78 1.08 5.62
N SER A 153 -2.91 0.47 5.97
CA SER A 153 -4.00 1.16 6.67
C SER A 153 -3.62 1.60 8.09
N ALA A 154 -2.85 0.79 8.81
CA ALA A 154 -2.38 1.11 10.15
C ALA A 154 -1.40 2.29 10.11
N VAL A 155 -0.45 2.29 9.18
CA VAL A 155 0.49 3.41 8.98
C VAL A 155 -0.24 4.66 8.55
N LEU A 156 -1.17 4.54 7.60
CA LEU A 156 -2.00 5.65 7.12
C LEU A 156 -2.75 6.30 8.28
N LYS A 157 -3.43 5.51 9.11
CA LYS A 157 -4.13 5.99 10.30
C LYS A 157 -3.18 6.62 11.33
N TYR A 158 -1.97 6.08 11.47
CA TYR A 158 -0.98 6.54 12.44
C TYR A 158 -0.36 7.89 12.07
N ILE A 159 -0.07 8.13 10.78
CA ILE A 159 0.63 9.36 10.33
C ILE A 159 -0.33 10.47 9.87
N SER A 160 -1.61 10.17 9.65
CA SER A 160 -2.60 11.14 9.18
C SER A 160 -3.13 12.04 10.29
N ASP A 161 -3.38 13.32 9.97
CA ASP A 161 -4.13 14.21 10.84
C ASP A 161 -5.59 13.76 11.00
N SER A 162 -6.18 14.03 12.17
CA SER A 162 -7.56 13.66 12.49
C SER A 162 -8.61 14.24 11.53
N ASN A 163 -8.26 15.31 10.81
CA ASN A 163 -9.11 15.99 9.82
C ASN A 163 -8.78 15.63 8.36
N THR A 164 -7.71 14.86 8.09
CA THR A 164 -7.25 14.54 6.72
C THR A 164 -8.33 13.89 5.84
N PHE A 165 -9.17 13.06 6.46
CA PHE A 165 -10.21 12.26 5.79
C PHE A 165 -11.61 12.59 6.32
N GLN A 166 -11.79 13.76 6.96
CA GLN A 166 -13.13 14.23 7.27
C GLN A 166 -13.81 14.64 5.97
N GLN A 167 -15.03 14.15 5.76
CA GLN A 167 -15.85 14.65 4.67
C GLN A 167 -16.01 16.17 4.85
N PRO A 168 -15.95 16.97 3.78
CA PRO A 168 -16.47 18.32 3.85
C PRO A 168 -17.93 18.21 4.30
N SER A 169 -18.23 18.71 5.49
CA SER A 169 -19.57 18.58 6.06
C SER A 169 -20.58 19.20 5.09
N ILE A 170 -21.46 18.37 4.54
CA ILE A 170 -22.62 18.83 3.75
C ILE A 170 -23.45 19.86 4.57
N THR A 171 -23.34 19.81 5.90
CA THR A 171 -23.94 20.74 6.86
C THR A 171 -23.40 22.17 6.83
N LYS A 172 -22.21 22.46 6.26
CA LYS A 172 -21.70 23.85 6.20
C LYS A 172 -22.24 24.68 5.04
N VAL A 173 -22.92 24.08 4.07
CA VAL A 173 -23.49 24.81 2.93
C VAL A 173 -24.86 25.42 3.26
N ASN A 174 -25.66 24.79 4.13
CA ASN A 174 -27.00 25.30 4.48
C ASN A 174 -27.03 26.54 5.38
N ASN A 175 -25.91 26.91 6.01
CA ASN A 175 -25.83 28.08 6.88
C ASN A 175 -25.30 29.33 6.17
N ARG A 176 -25.04 29.30 4.86
CA ARG A 176 -24.65 30.50 4.09
C ARG A 176 -25.76 31.03 3.19
N THR A 177 -26.67 30.18 2.72
CA THR A 177 -27.83 30.59 1.92
C THR A 177 -28.95 31.20 2.76
N SER A 178 -29.06 30.84 4.03
CA SER A 178 -30.07 31.37 4.96
C SER A 178 -29.86 32.82 5.41
N TYR A 179 -28.70 33.42 5.14
CA TYR A 179 -28.42 34.84 5.43
C TYR A 179 -28.56 35.77 4.22
N LEU A 180 -28.70 35.21 3.00
CA LEU A 180 -28.84 36.00 1.77
C LEU A 180 -30.30 36.08 1.28
N GLU A 181 -31.24 35.40 1.94
CA GLU A 181 -32.68 35.51 1.66
C GLU A 181 -33.40 36.57 2.53
N TYR A 182 -32.66 37.32 3.35
CA TYR A 182 -33.21 38.35 4.25
C TYR A 182 -32.59 39.75 4.07
N GLU A 183 -31.86 39.99 2.97
CA GLU A 183 -31.45 41.34 2.51
C GLU A 183 -32.10 41.66 1.16
#